data_AF-A0A3C0KAG9-F1
#
_entry.id   AF-A0A3C0KAG9-F1
#
_cell.length_a   1.000
_cell.length_b   1.000
_cell.length_c   1.000
_cell.angle_alpha   90.00
_cell.angle_beta   90.00
_cell.angle_gamma   90.00
#
_symmetry.space_group_name_H-M   'P 1'
#
loop_
_entity.id
_entity.type
_entity.pdbx_description
1 polymer ?
#
loop_
_entity_poly.entity_id
_entity_poly.type
_entity_poly.pdbx_seq_one_letter_code
_entity_poly.pdbx_strand_id
1 'polypeptide(L)' 'MKYASMFDKIDLHLIRVLHMVLTERSVSRAALKLGMYQPAVSAALKRLRELAGDPLLVRSGAGMVPTVAGLRMIEPAA' A
#
# COMPACT_ATOMS: atom_id res chain seq x y z
N MET A 1 23.03 3.40 12.96
CA MET A 1 23.01 3.48 11.48
C MET A 1 22.10 2.38 10.91
N LYS A 2 20.80 2.39 11.22
CA LYS A 2 19.84 1.31 10.88
C LYS A 2 18.79 1.72 9.81
N TYR A 3 18.72 3.01 9.47
CA TYR A 3 17.72 3.54 8.54
C TYR A 3 18.14 3.42 7.07
N ALA A 4 19.45 3.52 6.77
CA ALA A 4 19.96 3.47 5.40
C ALA A 4 19.54 2.19 4.65
N SER A 5 19.54 1.02 5.31
CA SER A 5 19.17 -0.25 4.68
C SER A 5 17.67 -0.52 4.56
N MET A 6 16.81 0.32 5.18
CA MET A 6 15.36 0.17 5.09
C MET A 6 14.79 0.95 3.90
N PHE A 7 15.36 2.12 3.61
CA PHE A 7 15.02 2.90 2.43
C PHE A 7 15.39 2.18 1.12
N ASP A 8 16.50 1.44 1.09
CA ASP A 8 16.89 0.61 -0.06
C ASP A 8 15.86 -0.47 -0.41
N LYS A 9 14.92 -0.77 0.50
CA LYS A 9 13.83 -1.72 0.27
C LYS A 9 12.57 -1.07 -0.29
N ILE A 10 12.54 0.24 -0.47
CA ILE A 10 11.42 0.96 -1.09
C ILE A 10 11.78 1.17 -2.56
N ASP A 11 10.95 0.64 -3.45
CA ASP A 11 11.06 0.84 -4.88
C ASP A 11 9.82 1.56 -5.42
N LEU A 12 9.92 2.12 -6.64
CA LEU A 12 8.82 2.83 -7.29
C LEU A 12 7.57 1.94 -7.47
N HIS A 13 7.76 0.63 -7.55
CA HIS A 13 6.65 -0.31 -7.64
C HIS A 13 5.83 -0.33 -6.35
N LEU A 14 6.47 -0.40 -5.18
CA LEU A 14 5.79 -0.32 -3.88
C LEU A 14 5.07 1.00 -3.68
N ILE A 15 5.65 2.12 -4.10
CA ILE A 15 5.00 3.45 -4.01
C ILE A 15 3.74 3.48 -4.89
N ARG A 16 3.82 2.99 -6.14
CA ARG A 16 2.66 2.91 -7.03
C ARG A 16 1.56 2.00 -6.48
N VAL A 17 1.93 0.86 -5.90
CA VAL A 17 0.97 -0.05 -5.26
C VAL A 17 0.30 0.65 -4.07
N LEU A 18 1.09 1.32 -3.21
CA LEU A 18 0.60 2.05 -2.05
C LEU A 18 -0.45 3.09 -2.43
N HIS A 19 -0.11 3.99 -3.37
CA HIS A 19 -1.05 5.01 -3.84
C HIS A 19 -2.32 4.38 -4.40
N MET A 20 -2.19 3.35 -5.25
CA MET A 20 -3.34 2.71 -5.87
C MET A 20 -4.26 2.00 -4.86
N VAL A 21 -3.72 1.24 -3.90
CA VAL A 21 -4.57 0.51 -2.94
C VAL A 21 -5.29 1.45 -1.98
N LEU A 22 -4.67 2.56 -1.61
CA LEU A 22 -5.26 3.54 -0.70
C LEU A 22 -6.34 4.38 -1.38
N THR A 23 -6.14 4.75 -2.66
CA THR A 23 -7.13 5.47 -3.47
C THR A 23 -8.29 4.58 -3.86
N GLU A 24 -8.02 3.37 -4.38
CA GLU A 24 -9.05 2.43 -4.80
C GLU A 24 -9.76 1.76 -3.63
N ARG A 25 -9.21 1.78 -2.42
CA ARG A 25 -9.79 1.13 -1.23
C ARG A 25 -10.20 -0.33 -1.52
N SER A 26 -9.44 -1.01 -2.38
CA SER A 26 -9.72 -2.36 -2.87
C SER A 26 -8.48 -2.92 -3.55
N VAL A 27 -8.02 -4.07 -3.06
CA VAL A 27 -6.85 -4.76 -3.63
C VAL A 27 -7.15 -5.26 -5.05
N SER A 28 -8.36 -5.77 -5.29
CA SER A 28 -8.76 -6.28 -6.61
C SER A 28 -8.86 -5.16 -7.65
N ARG A 29 -9.46 -4.01 -7.31
CA ARG A 29 -9.50 -2.86 -8.24
C ARG A 29 -8.12 -2.26 -8.50
N ALA A 30 -7.29 -2.18 -7.45
CA ALA A 30 -5.91 -1.73 -7.61
C ALA A 30 -5.11 -2.66 -8.55
N ALA A 31 -5.27 -3.97 -8.41
CA ALA A 31 -4.64 -4.95 -9.30
C ALA A 31 -5.06 -4.77 -10.77
N LEU A 32 -6.35 -4.59 -11.01
CA LEU A 32 -6.87 -4.30 -12.37
C LEU A 32 -6.25 -3.02 -12.94
N LYS A 33 -6.21 -1.92 -12.19
CA LYS A 33 -5.65 -0.64 -12.65
C LYS A 33 -4.14 -0.66 -12.84
N LEU A 34 -3.42 -1.48 -12.07
CA LEU A 34 -1.97 -1.65 -12.20
C LEU A 34 -1.57 -2.65 -13.29
N GLY A 35 -2.53 -3.36 -13.90
CA GLY A 35 -2.24 -4.45 -14.83
C GLY A 35 -1.52 -5.63 -14.14
N MET A 36 -1.82 -5.86 -12.86
CA MET A 36 -1.17 -6.87 -12.02
C MET A 36 -2.16 -7.95 -11.58
N TYR A 37 -1.62 -9.12 -11.24
CA TYR A 37 -2.40 -10.13 -10.52
C TYR A 37 -2.64 -9.71 -9.07
N GLN A 38 -3.85 -9.97 -8.55
CA GLN A 38 -4.22 -9.66 -7.16
C GLN A 38 -3.26 -10.24 -6.09
N PRO A 39 -2.71 -11.48 -6.23
CA PRO A 39 -1.71 -11.99 -5.30
C PRO A 39 -0.45 -11.12 -5.22
N ALA A 40 0.00 -10.54 -6.34
CA ALA A 40 1.16 -9.66 -6.36
C ALA A 40 0.90 -8.35 -5.61
N VAL A 41 -0.28 -7.74 -5.81
CA VAL A 41 -0.69 -6.54 -5.06
C VAL A 41 -0.86 -6.84 -3.57
N SER A 42 -1.42 -8.00 -3.21
CA SER A 42 -1.54 -8.45 -1.82
C SER A 42 -0.17 -8.62 -1.15
N ALA A 43 0.80 -9.20 -1.85
CA ALA A 43 2.16 -9.37 -1.36
C ALA A 43 2.89 -8.02 -1.18
N ALA A 44 2.76 -7.11 -2.14
CA ALA A 44 3.27 -5.75 -2.03
C ALA A 44 2.64 -4.99 -0.85
N LEU A 45 1.31 -5.08 -0.67
CA LEU A 45 0.62 -4.49 0.48
C LEU A 45 1.10 -5.08 1.81
N LYS A 46 1.37 -6.39 1.88
CA LYS A 46 1.96 -7.00 3.08
C LYS A 46 3.33 -6.37 3.40
N ARG A 47 4.21 -6.24 2.41
CA ARG A 47 5.52 -5.60 2.59
C ARG A 47 5.40 -4.13 3.00
N LEU A 48 4.46 -3.39 2.42
CA LEU A 48 4.17 -1.99 2.80
C LEU A 48 3.73 -1.89 4.26
N ARG A 49 2.89 -2.81 4.75
CA ARG A 49 2.47 -2.87 6.16
C ARG A 49 3.64 -3.13 7.10
N GLU A 50 4.54 -4.03 6.72
CA GLU A 50 5.75 -4.32 7.49
C GLU A 50 6.70 -3.11 7.55
N LEU A 51 6.86 -2.39 6.43
CA LEU A 51 7.69 -1.18 6.36
C LEU A 51 7.09 -0.01 7.13
N ALA A 52 5.77 0.16 7.07
CA ALA A 52 5.05 1.24 7.75
C ALA A 52 4.82 0.97 9.24
N GLY A 53 4.84 -0.31 9.66
CA GLY A 53 4.40 -0.72 11.00
C GLY A 53 2.91 -0.46 11.25
N ASP A 54 2.11 -0.33 10.18
CA ASP A 54 0.69 0.02 10.23
C ASP A 54 -0.10 -0.85 9.22
N PRO A 55 -1.36 -1.22 9.49
CA PRO A 55 -2.18 -1.99 8.56
C PRO A 55 -2.48 -1.28 7.23
N LEU A 56 -2.34 0.06 7.18
CA LEU A 56 -2.57 1.00 6.08
C LEU A 56 -4.01 1.06 5.56
N LEU A 57 -4.67 -0.09 5.48
CA LEU A 57 -6.00 -0.32 4.97
C LEU A 57 -6.65 -1.45 5.79
N VAL A 58 -7.77 -1.16 6.44
CA VAL A 58 -8.52 -2.08 7.30
C VAL A 58 -9.94 -2.30 6.78
N ARG A 59 -10.56 -3.42 7.12
CA ARG A 59 -11.97 -3.67 6.77
C ARG A 59 -12.87 -2.90 7.73
N SER A 60 -13.81 -2.13 7.20
CA SER A 60 -14.87 -1.45 7.95
C SER A 60 -16.19 -1.55 7.20
N GLY A 61 -17.18 -2.19 7.82
CA GLY A 61 -18.45 -2.51 7.19
C GLY A 61 -18.28 -3.29 5.88
N ALA A 62 -18.86 -2.77 4.80
CA ALA A 62 -18.83 -3.39 3.48
C ALA A 62 -17.50 -3.21 2.73
N GLY A 63 -16.61 -2.32 3.19
CA GLY A 63 -15.46 -1.88 2.41
C GLY A 63 -14.13 -1.94 3.16
N MET A 64 -13.06 -1.58 2.44
CA MET A 64 -11.77 -1.28 3.04
C MET A 64 -11.64 0.23 3.22
N VAL A 65 -11.04 0.65 4.32
CA VAL A 65 -10.85 2.06 4.66
C VAL A 65 -9.40 2.26 5.07
N PRO A 66 -8.72 3.33 4.59
CA PRO A 66 -7.38 3.65 5.04
C PRO A 66 -7.34 3.95 6.54
N THR A 67 -6.26 3.55 7.20
CA THR A 67 -5.95 4.03 8.56
C THR A 67 -5.58 5.51 8.50
N VAL A 68 -5.43 6.16 9.67
CA VAL A 68 -4.91 7.54 9.72
C VAL A 68 -3.52 7.64 9.07
N ALA A 69 -2.65 6.65 9.29
CA ALA A 69 -1.35 6.59 8.63
C ALA A 69 -1.49 6.41 7.11
N GLY A 70 -2.35 5.50 6.66
CA GLY A 70 -2.64 5.29 5.24
C GLY A 70 -3.15 6.56 4.56
N LEU A 71 -4.07 7.31 5.17
CA LEU A 71 -4.56 8.59 4.63
C LEU A 71 -3.42 9.60 4.42
N ARG A 72 -2.50 9.71 5.38
CA ARG A 72 -1.37 10.64 5.33
C ARG A 72 -0.34 10.29 4.25
N MET A 73 -0.38 9.07 3.73
CA MET A 73 0.53 8.58 2.69
C MET A 73 -0.02 8.75 1.27
N ILE A 74 -1.30 9.12 1.09
CA ILE A 74 -1.90 9.25 -0.25
C ILE A 74 -1.22 10.36 -1.05
N GLU A 75 -1.13 11.57 -0.50
CA GLU A 75 -0.57 12.73 -1.21
C GLU A 75 0.94 12.57 -1.46
N PRO A 76 1.76 12.12 -0.49
CA PRO A 76 3.19 11.88 -0.74
C PRO A 76 3.51 10.75 -1.73
N ALA A 77 2.54 9.88 -2.03
CA ALA A 77 2.71 8.75 -2.95
C ALA A 77 2.13 9.03 -4.36
N ALA A 78 1.59 10.22 -4.60
CA ALA A 78 1.00 10.63 -5.87
C ALA A 78 2.04 10.87 -6.97
#